data_AF-A0A7S9DEJ5-F1
#
_entry.id   AF-A0A7S9DEJ5-F1
#
_cell.length_a   1.000
_cell.length_b   1.000
_cell.length_c   1.000
_cell.angle_alpha   90.00
_cell.angle_beta   90.00
_cell.angle_gamma   90.00
#
_symmetry.space_group_name_H-M   'P 1'
#
loop_
_entity.id
_entity.type
_entity.pdbx_description
1 polymer ?
#
loop_
_entity_poly.entity_id
_entity_poly.type
_entity_poly.pdbx_seq_one_letter_code
_entity_poly.pdbx_strand_id
1 'polypeptide(L)' 'MDRFFLAMMVSAVLLLIVAADLLVNSPSMQPPAADIANAVPVSGRLIR' A
#
# COMPACT_ATOMS: atom_id res chain seq x y z
N MET A 1 -8.10 -23.30 -29.95
CA MET A 1 -7.04 -22.34 -29.64
C MET A 1 -7.61 -21.05 -29.04
N ASP A 2 -8.79 -20.61 -29.48
CA ASP A 2 -9.40 -19.32 -29.11
C ASP A 2 -9.75 -19.20 -27.62
N ARG A 3 -10.21 -20.29 -26.99
CA ARG A 3 -10.55 -20.29 -25.56
C ARG A 3 -9.33 -20.11 -24.66
N PHE A 4 -8.18 -20.64 -25.05
CA PHE A 4 -6.92 -20.44 -24.31
C PHE A 4 -6.41 -19.01 -24.46
N PHE A 5 -6.51 -18.45 -25.66
CA PHE A 5 -6.15 -17.06 -25.90
C PHE A 5 -7.06 -16.10 -25.13
N LEU A 6 -8.37 -16.37 -25.12
CA LEU A 6 -9.34 -15.62 -24.32
C LEU A 6 -9.03 -15.74 -22.82
N ALA A 7 -8.77 -16.94 -22.31
CA ALA A 7 -8.41 -17.14 -20.91
C ALA A 7 -7.11 -16.41 -20.55
N MET A 8 -6.10 -16.43 -21.42
CA MET A 8 -4.84 -15.70 -21.24
C MET A 8 -5.08 -14.17 -21.23
N MET A 9 -5.87 -13.66 -22.17
CA MET A 9 -6.22 -12.24 -22.25
C MET A 9 -6.93 -11.78 -20.98
N VAL A 10 -7.95 -12.51 -20.54
CA VAL A 10 -8.69 -12.20 -19.31
C VAL A 10 -7.77 -12.28 -18.10
N SER A 11 -6.92 -13.30 -18.00
CA SER A 11 -5.97 -13.46 -16.88
C SER A 11 -4.98 -12.29 -16.81
N ALA A 12 -4.43 -11.87 -17.95
CA ALA A 12 -3.52 -10.73 -18.04
C ALA A 12 -4.20 -9.42 -17.61
N VAL A 13 -5.45 -9.20 -18.06
CA VAL A 13 -6.24 -8.03 -17.66
C VAL A 13 -6.50 -8.03 -16.15
N LEU A 14 -6.87 -9.17 -15.57
CA LEU A 14 -7.09 -9.30 -14.13
C LEU A 14 -5.82 -9.01 -13.32
N LEU A 15 -4.67 -9.57 -13.74
CA LEU A 15 -3.39 -9.31 -13.08
C LEU A 15 -3.00 -7.83 -13.16
N LEU A 16 -3.23 -7.19 -14.32
CA LEU A 16 -2.95 -5.77 -14.49
C LEU A 16 -3.80 -4.90 -13.56
N ILE A 17 -5.08 -5.23 -13.37
CA ILE A 17 -5.96 -4.50 -12.45
C ILE A 17 -5.44 -4.63 -11.02
N VAL A 18 -5.10 -5.84 -10.57
CA VAL A 18 -4.55 -6.06 -9.21
C VAL A 18 -3.24 -5.31 -9.03
N ALA A 19 -2.34 -5.34 -10.02
CA ALA A 19 -1.07 -4.61 -9.96
C ALA A 19 -1.30 -3.08 -9.93
N ALA A 20 -2.26 -2.57 -10.68
CA ALA A 20 -2.64 -1.16 -10.68
C ALA A 20 -3.26 -0.75 -9.33
N ASP A 21 -4.11 -1.60 -8.76
CA ASP A 21 -4.69 -1.39 -7.42
C ASP A 21 -3.59 -1.34 -6.36
N LEU A 22 -2.63 -2.26 -6.39
CA LEU A 22 -1.47 -2.25 -5.50
C LEU A 22 -0.55 -1.04 -5.73
N LEU A 23 -0.48 -0.50 -6.95
CA LEU A 23 0.30 0.71 -7.22
C LEU A 23 -0.40 1.95 -6.64
N VAL A 24 -1.72 2.06 -6.84
CA VAL A 24 -2.55 3.19 -6.39
C VAL A 24 -2.76 3.18 -4.89
N ASN A 25 -3.16 2.02 -4.36
CA ASN A 25 -3.36 1.75 -2.95
C ASN A 25 -2.11 1.13 -2.33
N SER A 26 -0.92 1.48 -2.86
CA SER A 26 0.37 1.08 -2.33
C SER A 26 0.26 1.04 -0.81
N PRO A 27 0.48 -0.11 -0.15
CA PRO A 27 0.72 -0.12 1.28
C PRO A 27 2.05 0.62 1.43
N SER A 28 1.96 1.95 1.42
CA SER A 28 3.02 2.89 1.64
C SER A 28 3.69 2.37 2.87
N MET A 29 4.88 1.79 2.67
CA MET A 29 5.78 1.26 3.67
C MET A 29 5.34 1.78 5.02
N GLN A 30 4.54 1.01 5.75
CA GLN A 30 4.17 1.39 7.10
C GLN A 30 5.52 1.61 7.76
N PRO A 31 5.88 2.84 8.15
CA PRO A 31 7.19 3.06 8.71
C PRO A 31 7.31 2.06 9.85
N PRO A 32 8.43 1.32 9.95
CA PRO A 32 8.58 0.35 11.02
C PRO A 32 8.17 1.07 12.30
N ALA A 33 7.22 0.47 13.03
CA ALA A 33 6.67 1.00 14.27
C ALA A 33 7.70 1.00 15.41
N ALA A 34 8.97 1.29 15.07
CA ALA A 34 10.10 1.48 15.95
C ALA A 34 10.26 2.94 16.39
N ASP A 35 9.59 3.91 15.74
CA ASP A 35 9.75 5.34 16.03
C ASP A 35 8.48 6.03 16.56
N ILE A 36 7.55 5.27 17.14
CA ILE A 36 6.41 5.85 17.89
C ILE A 36 6.76 5.99 19.38
N ALA A 37 7.84 5.36 19.85
CA ALA A 37 8.31 5.48 21.23
C ALA A 37 9.05 6.80 21.54
N ASN A 38 9.54 7.52 20.52
CA ASN A 38 10.31 8.76 20.71
C ASN A 38 9.56 10.06 20.34
N ALA A 39 8.35 9.97 19.78
CA ALA A 39 7.59 11.13 19.30
C ALA A 39 6.56 11.68 20.29
N VAL A 40 6.67 11.35 21.58
CA VAL A 40 5.88 12.01 22.64
C VAL A 40 6.80 12.56 23.71
N PRO A 41 7.01 13.89 23.69
CA PRO A 41 6.80 14.66 24.88
C PRO A 41 5.74 15.73 24.61
N VAL A 42 4.58 15.49 25.23
CA VAL A 42 3.65 16.48 25.81
C VAL A 42 3.93 17.93 25.43
N SER A 43 3.15 18.42 24.47
CA SER A 43 2.80 19.84 24.36
C SER A 43 2.00 20.20 25.62
N GLY A 44 2.71 20.66 26.65
CA GLY A 44 2.15 20.90 27.98
C GLY A 44 2.98 21.87 28.79
N ARG A 45 3.06 23.11 28.29
CA ARG A 45 2.89 24.34 29.08
C ARG A 45 3.41 24.29 30.53
N LEU A 46 4.54 24.96 30.79
CA LEU A 46 4.58 25.99 31.84
C LEU A 46 5.74 26.97 31.61
N ILE A 47 5.35 28.23 31.64
CA ILE A 47 6.15 29.44 31.48
C ILE A 47 6.67 29.82 32.88
N ARG A 48 7.99 30.06 32.96
CA ARG A 48 8.78 30.67 34.05
C ARG A 48 9.02 29.84 35.31
#